data_AF-A0A4P7PIQ7-F1
#
_entry.id   AF-A0A4P7PIQ7-F1
#
_cell.length_a   1.000
_cell.length_b   1.000
_cell.length_c   1.000
_cell.angle_alpha   90.00
_cell.angle_beta   90.00
_cell.angle_gamma   90.00
#
_symmetry.space_group_name_H-M   'P 1'
#
loop_
_entity.id
_entity.type
_entity.pdbx_description
1 polymer ?
#
loop_
_entity_poly.entity_id
_entity_poly.type
_entity_poly.pdbx_seq_one_letter_code
_entity_poly.pdbx_strand_id
1 'polypeptide(L)'
;MAVTTQGIKLDEETRARLKSASARLDRTSHWFMKNAILNFIEKVEAGAGIEELIAVELLEKDTRRHSIARRLCKICSSDGLT
;
A
#
# COMPACT_ATOMS: atom_id res chain seq x y z
N MET A 1 -0.06 -13.40 -23.45
CA MET A 1 0.13 -13.15 -22.01
C MET A 1 -1.08 -13.66 -21.28
N ALA A 2 -0.91 -14.54 -20.29
CA ALA A 2 -2.02 -14.97 -19.44
C ALA A 2 -2.45 -13.79 -18.56
N VAL A 3 -3.74 -13.44 -18.57
CA VAL A 3 -4.32 -12.39 -17.72
C VAL A 3 -5.12 -13.07 -16.63
N THR A 4 -4.85 -12.70 -15.37
CA THR A 4 -5.58 -13.20 -14.21
C THR A 4 -6.34 -12.05 -13.56
N THR A 5 -7.61 -12.27 -13.27
CA THR A 5 -8.45 -11.30 -12.55
C THR A 5 -8.30 -11.53 -11.05
N GLN A 6 -7.91 -10.50 -10.31
CA GLN A 6 -7.94 -10.49 -8.84
C GLN A 6 -9.01 -9.51 -8.35
N GLY A 7 -9.84 -9.95 -7.41
CA GLY A 7 -10.86 -9.12 -6.77
C GLY A 7 -10.34 -8.45 -5.50
N ILE A 8 -10.64 -7.16 -5.35
CA ILE A 8 -10.31 -6.37 -4.15
C ILE A 8 -11.61 -6.05 -3.42
N LYS A 9 -11.68 -6.35 -2.12
CA LYS A 9 -12.83 -5.99 -1.28
C LYS A 9 -12.65 -4.56 -0.78
N LEU A 10 -13.60 -3.70 -1.10
CA LEU A 10 -13.65 -2.31 -0.67
C LEU A 10 -15.00 -2.05 0.00
N ASP A 11 -15.01 -1.20 1.01
CA ASP A 11 -16.25 -0.60 1.51
C ASP A 11 -16.81 0.41 0.49
N GLU A 12 -18.08 0.78 0.66
CA GLU A 12 -18.77 1.64 -0.29
C GLU A 12 -18.20 3.06 -0.32
N GLU A 13 -17.72 3.58 0.82
CA GLU A 13 -17.10 4.90 0.91
C GLU A 13 -15.81 4.94 0.07
N THR A 14 -14.93 3.96 0.26
CA THR A 14 -13.67 3.83 -0.49
C THR A 14 -13.93 3.64 -1.98
N ARG A 15 -14.96 2.86 -2.35
CA ARG A 15 -15.36 2.67 -3.75
C ARG A 15 -15.84 3.98 -4.37
N ALA A 16 -16.64 4.77 -3.66
CA ALA A 16 -17.11 6.07 -4.13
C ALA A 16 -15.93 7.05 -4.33
N ARG A 17 -14.99 7.09 -3.37
CA ARG A 17 -13.75 7.90 -3.47
C ARG A 17 -12.91 7.49 -4.68
N LEU A 18 -12.73 6.19 -4.92
CA LEU A 18 -12.01 5.67 -6.08
C LEU A 18 -12.66 6.11 -7.40
N LYS A 19 -13.99 6.01 -7.49
CA LYS A 19 -14.74 6.43 -8.68
C LYS A 19 -14.61 7.94 -8.93
N SER A 20 -14.66 8.75 -7.89
CA SER A 20 -14.48 10.20 -8.00
C SER A 20 -13.05 10.56 -8.44
N ALA A 21 -12.04 9.92 -7.85
CA ALA A 21 -10.64 10.14 -8.20
C ALA A 21 -10.32 9.77 -9.65
N SER A 22 -10.84 8.63 -10.14
CA SER A 22 -10.64 8.20 -11.53
C SER A 22 -11.37 9.11 -12.53
N ALA A 23 -12.59 9.55 -12.21
CA ALA A 23 -13.36 10.48 -13.04
C ALA A 23 -12.67 11.84 -13.21
N ARG A 24 -11.98 12.34 -12.17
CA ARG A 24 -11.18 13.59 -12.25
C ARG A 24 -10.04 13.51 -13.26
N LEU A 25 -9.56 12.30 -13.55
CA LEU A 25 -8.50 12.04 -14.52
C LEU A 25 -9.04 11.60 -15.88
N ASP A 26 -10.36 11.63 -16.08
CA ASP A 26 -11.04 11.10 -17.27
C ASP A 26 -10.70 9.62 -17.55
N ARG A 27 -10.65 8.81 -16.49
CA ARG A 27 -10.30 7.38 -16.58
C ARG A 27 -11.25 6.51 -15.78
N THR A 28 -11.27 5.21 -16.10
CA THR A 28 -12.08 4.22 -15.37
C THR A 28 -11.42 3.81 -14.06
N SER A 29 -12.21 3.39 -13.06
CA SER A 29 -11.66 2.88 -11.80
C SER A 29 -10.74 1.66 -12.01
N HIS A 30 -11.02 0.82 -13.01
CA HIS A 30 -10.15 -0.31 -13.36
C HIS A 30 -8.79 0.16 -13.87
N TRP A 31 -8.75 1.12 -14.80
CA TRP A 31 -7.49 1.71 -15.29
C TRP A 31 -6.72 2.38 -14.14
N PHE A 32 -7.42 3.14 -13.28
CA PHE A 32 -6.80 3.82 -12.15
C PHE A 32 -6.13 2.82 -11.20
N MET A 33 -6.85 1.76 -10.78
CA MET A 33 -6.29 0.74 -9.90
C MET A 33 -5.09 0.03 -10.53
N LYS A 34 -5.17 -0.32 -11.82
CA LYS A 34 -4.06 -0.96 -12.53
C LYS A 34 -2.80 -0.08 -12.52
N ASN A 35 -2.94 1.21 -12.85
CA ASN A 35 -1.80 2.13 -12.87
C ASN A 35 -1.24 2.38 -11.47
N ALA A 36 -2.11 2.50 -10.47
CA ALA A 36 -1.67 2.63 -9.08
C ALA A 36 -0.85 1.43 -8.62
N ILE A 37 -1.26 0.19 -8.97
CA ILE A 37 -0.50 -1.03 -8.66
C ILE A 37 0.86 -1.03 -9.37
N LEU A 38 0.90 -0.72 -10.66
CA LEU A 38 2.16 -0.71 -11.43
C LEU A 38 3.16 0.30 -10.85
N ASN A 39 2.71 1.53 -10.61
CA ASN A 39 3.56 2.57 -9.99
C ASN A 39 4.02 2.19 -8.57
N PHE A 40 3.20 1.46 -7.82
CA PHE A 40 3.60 0.99 -6.49
C PHE A 40 4.69 -0.09 -6.59
N ILE A 41 4.57 -1.02 -7.54
CA ILE A 41 5.59 -2.03 -7.81
C ILE A 41 6.90 -1.37 -8.24
N GLU A 42 6.86 -0.43 -9.18
CA GLU A 42 8.05 0.28 -9.67
C GLU A 42 8.82 0.97 -8.54
N LYS A 43 8.12 1.61 -7.60
CA LYS A 43 8.76 2.21 -6.42
C LYS A 43 9.42 1.18 -5.52
N VAL A 44 8.75 0.05 -5.27
CA VAL A 44 9.32 -1.04 -4.46
C VAL A 44 10.56 -1.63 -5.15
N GLU A 45 10.52 -1.83 -6.47
CA GLU A 45 11.66 -2.31 -7.25
C GLU A 45 12.83 -1.32 -7.27
N ALA A 46 12.55 -0.02 -7.19
CA ALA A 46 13.55 1.03 -7.00
C ALA A 46 14.13 1.11 -5.58
N GLY A 47 13.65 0.29 -4.64
CA GLY A 47 14.15 0.22 -3.27
C GLY A 47 13.38 1.07 -2.25
N ALA A 48 12.21 1.61 -2.60
CA ALA A 48 11.38 2.35 -1.65
C ALA A 48 10.91 1.45 -0.50
N GLY A 49 11.14 1.92 0.74
CA GLY A 49 10.58 1.32 1.95
C GLY A 49 9.07 1.58 2.07
N ILE A 50 8.41 0.92 3.02
CA ILE A 50 6.96 1.16 3.19
C ILE A 50 6.68 2.57 3.72
N GLU A 51 7.62 3.12 4.47
CA GLU A 51 7.57 4.43 5.11
C GLU A 51 7.46 5.55 4.08
N GLU A 52 7.97 5.29 2.87
CA GLU A 52 7.90 6.20 1.73
C GLU A 52 6.62 6.00 0.89
N LEU A 53 5.97 4.85 1.04
CA LEU A 53 4.81 4.45 0.25
C LEU A 53 3.48 4.68 0.97
N ILE A 54 3.48 4.65 2.30
CA ILE A 54 2.31 4.79 3.15
C ILE A 54 2.63 5.82 4.24
N ALA A 55 1.65 6.68 4.55
CA ALA A 55 1.77 7.64 5.64
C ALA A 55 2.12 6.92 6.96
N VAL A 56 3.12 7.42 7.69
CA VAL A 56 3.67 6.79 8.89
C VAL A 56 2.61 6.58 9.97
N GLU A 57 1.62 7.47 10.03
CA GLU A 57 0.48 7.41 10.96
C GLU A 57 -0.42 6.19 10.72
N LEU A 58 -0.38 5.60 9.52
CA LEU A 58 -1.08 4.35 9.21
C LEU A 58 -0.25 3.12 9.59
N LEU A 59 1.08 3.24 9.67
CA LEU A 59 1.96 2.14 10.11
C LEU A 59 1.80 1.86 11.61
N GLU A 60 1.64 2.90 12.43
CA GLU A 60 1.41 2.74 13.88
C GLU A 60 0.10 2.00 14.19
N LYS A 61 -0.89 2.11 13.30
CA LYS A 61 -2.20 1.46 13.41
C LYS A 61 -2.21 0.04 12.81
N ASP A 62 -1.10 -0.39 12.19
CA ASP A 62 -0.99 -1.71 11.59
C ASP A 62 -0.68 -2.78 12.65
N THR A 63 -1.74 -3.37 13.20
CA THR A 63 -1.67 -4.45 14.20
C THR A 63 -1.69 -5.86 13.57
N ARG A 64 -1.66 -5.98 12.24
CA ARG A 64 -1.76 -7.28 11.55
C ARG A 64 -0.53 -8.16 11.84
N ARG A 65 -0.68 -9.49 11.73
CA ARG A 65 0.44 -10.45 11.96
C ARG A 65 1.67 -10.19 11.07
N HIS A 66 1.47 -9.61 9.89
CA HIS A 66 2.53 -9.25 8.94
C HIS A 66 2.81 -7.74 8.90
N SER A 67 2.41 -7.01 9.95
CA SER A 67 2.58 -5.58 9.99
C SER A 67 4.04 -5.18 9.95
N ILE A 68 4.29 -4.02 9.34
CA ILE A 68 5.66 -3.54 9.18
C ILE A 68 6.20 -2.96 10.49
N ALA A 69 5.32 -2.42 11.34
CA ALA A 69 5.63 -2.05 12.72
C ALA A 69 6.33 -3.20 13.49
N ARG A 70 5.90 -4.44 13.29
CA ARG A 70 6.54 -5.62 13.91
C ARG A 70 7.91 -5.97 13.31
N ARG A 71 8.17 -5.61 12.05
CA ARG A 71 9.46 -5.85 11.37
C ARG A 71 10.51 -4.81 11.76
N LEU A 72 10.13 -3.55 11.89
CA LEU A 72 11.01 -2.46 12.35
C LEU A 72 11.44 -2.65 13.82
N CYS A 73 10.58 -3.24 14.64
CA CYS A 73 10.85 -3.55 16.05
C CYS A 73 12.03 -4.52 16.29
N LYS A 74 12.55 -5.20 15.25
CA LYS A 74 13.73 -6.07 15.38
C LYS A 74 15.07 -5.33 15.47
N ILE A 75 15.12 -4.03 15.20
CA ILE A 75 16.38 -3.25 15.23
C ILE A 75 16.68 -2.70 16.66
N CYS A 76 15.73 -2.77 17.60
CA CYS A 76 15.91 -2.23 18.95
C CYS A 76 16.34 -3.24 20.03
N SER A 77 16.89 -4.41 19.68
CA SER A 77 17.27 -5.42 20.71
C SER A 77 18.76 -5.75 20.79
N SER A 78 19.64 -4.90 20.25
CA SER A 78 21.07 -5.05 20.46
C SER A 78 21.76 -3.71 20.64
N ASP A 79 21.38 -2.98 21.70
CA ASP A 79 22.27 -2.02 22.35
C ASP A 79 22.14 -2.19 23.87
N GLY A 80 23.12 -2.92 24.41
CA GLY A 80 23.72 -2.76 25.73
C GLY A 80 22.82 -2.64 26.97
N LEU A 81 22.65 -3.75 27.68
CA LEU A 81 22.67 -3.71 29.15
C LEU A 81 23.80 -4.63 29.66
N THR A 82 24.99 -4.07 29.69
CA THR A 82 26.03 -4.34 30.70
C THR A 82 26.27 -3.04 31.43
#